data_AF-A0A4Q9N0L6-F1
#
_entry.id   AF-A0A4Q9N0L6-F1
#
_cell.length_a   1.000
_cell.length_b   1.000
_cell.length_c   1.000
_cell.angle_alpha   90.00
_cell.angle_beta   90.00
_cell.angle_gamma   90.00
#
_symmetry.space_group_name_H-M   'P 1'
#
loop_
_entity.id
_entity.type
_entity.pdbx_description
1 polymer ?
#
loop_
_entity_poly.entity_id
_entity_poly.type
_entity_poly.pdbx_seq_one_letter_code
_entity_poly.pdbx_strand_id
1 'polypeptide(L)'
;MKMYHYLRQWGLDVSKGRAFILRTIRQSIRFSYSSICIKAGHKLATQHRARVIVQKSEVTWLGTHAFHAVFSRKPHAYAGLLKSLQFDLSLHKYRRFKKQFREVIAEGLSPLTLLCF
;
A
#
# COMPACT_ATOMS: atom_id res chain seq x y z
N MET A 1 -0.56 2.64 8.42
CA MET A 1 -0.02 3.18 9.69
C MET A 1 0.73 2.17 10.55
N LYS A 2 0.21 0.96 10.84
CA LYS A 2 0.85 0.01 11.78
C LYS A 2 2.36 -0.22 11.55
N MET A 3 2.78 -0.41 10.30
CA MET A 3 4.19 -0.64 9.98
C MET A 3 5.11 0.52 10.41
N TYR A 4 4.67 1.78 10.27
CA TYR A 4 5.43 2.92 10.76
C TYR A 4 5.68 2.83 12.27
N HIS A 5 4.63 2.52 13.05
CA HIS A 5 4.76 2.35 14.49
C HIS A 5 5.65 1.18 14.87
N TYR A 6 5.56 0.05 14.17
CA TYR A 6 6.45 -1.10 14.41
C TYR A 6 7.91 -0.74 14.16
N LEU A 7 8.22 -0.10 13.03
CA LEU A 7 9.60 0.31 12.73
C LEU A 7 10.14 1.30 13.76
N ARG A 8 9.31 2.25 14.22
CA ARG A 8 9.67 3.21 15.26
C ARG A 8 9.90 2.52 16.62
N GLN A 9 8.98 1.65 17.04
CA GLN A 9 9.06 0.96 18.33
C GLN A 9 10.19 -0.05 18.41
N TRP A 10 10.51 -0.72 17.31
CA TRP A 10 11.61 -1.68 17.26
C TRP A 10 13.00 -1.02 17.22
N GLY A 11 13.07 0.31 17.04
CA GLY A 11 14.36 1.02 16.96
C GLY A 11 15.23 0.55 15.80
N LEU A 12 14.64 -0.05 14.76
CA LEU A 12 15.39 -0.59 13.64
C LEU A 12 16.06 0.52 12.84
N ASP A 13 17.34 0.31 12.50
CA ASP A 13 18.00 1.09 11.46
C ASP A 13 17.39 0.74 10.10
N VAL A 14 16.45 1.59 9.67
CA VAL A 14 15.72 1.47 8.42
C VAL A 14 16.67 1.39 7.22
N SER A 15 17.83 2.04 7.29
CA SER A 15 18.80 2.05 6.19
C SER A 15 19.40 0.65 5.97
N LYS A 16 19.75 -0.04 7.07
CA LYS A 16 20.28 -1.41 7.07
C LYS A 16 19.18 -2.44 6.76
N GLY A 17 17.98 -2.21 7.28
CA GLY A 17 16.82 -3.10 7.12
C GLY A 17 16.03 -2.93 5.81
N ARG A 18 16.46 -2.06 4.89
CA ARG A 18 15.65 -1.62 3.73
C ARG A 18 15.08 -2.78 2.90
N ALA A 19 15.91 -3.77 2.56
CA ALA A 19 15.49 -4.89 1.73
C ALA A 19 14.42 -5.75 2.41
N PHE A 20 14.58 -6.01 3.71
CA PHE A 20 13.59 -6.70 4.53
C PHE A 20 12.27 -5.94 4.56
N ILE A 21 12.33 -4.62 4.83
CA ILE A 21 11.14 -3.76 4.91
C ILE A 21 10.38 -3.77 3.57
N LEU A 22 11.06 -3.58 2.43
CA LEU A 22 10.44 -3.63 1.11
C LEU A 22 9.81 -4.99 0.81
N ARG A 23 10.48 -6.08 1.18
CA ARG A 23 9.92 -7.44 1.01
C ARG A 23 8.66 -7.62 1.84
N THR A 24 8.66 -7.16 3.08
CA THR A 24 7.49 -7.20 3.97
C THR A 24 6.33 -6.38 3.40
N ILE A 25 6.58 -5.15 2.92
CA ILE A 25 5.55 -4.32 2.25
C ILE A 25 4.91 -5.09 1.09
N ARG A 26 5.73 -5.63 0.18
CA ARG A 26 5.24 -6.39 -0.99
C ARG A 26 4.47 -7.63 -0.59
N GLN A 27 4.92 -8.33 0.45
CA GLN A 27 4.22 -9.50 0.98
C GLN A 27 2.88 -9.11 1.60
N SER A 28 2.81 -8.02 2.37
CA SER A 28 1.55 -7.51 2.92
C SER A 28 0.56 -7.16 1.83
N ILE A 29 1.01 -6.52 0.74
CA ILE A 29 0.13 -6.19 -0.39
C ILE A 29 -0.36 -7.45 -1.11
N ARG A 30 0.53 -8.42 -1.36
CA ARG A 30 0.16 -9.71 -1.95
C ARG A 30 -0.86 -10.45 -1.09
N PHE A 31 -0.64 -10.48 0.21
CA PHE A 31 -1.56 -11.09 1.16
C PHE A 31 -2.93 -10.42 1.13
N SER A 32 -2.98 -9.08 1.10
CA SER A 32 -4.25 -8.35 0.98
C SER A 32 -5.01 -8.72 -0.31
N TYR A 33 -4.33 -8.82 -1.45
CA TYR A 33 -4.96 -9.27 -2.69
C TYR A 33 -5.52 -10.69 -2.56
N SER A 34 -4.74 -11.64 -2.04
CA SER A 34 -5.21 -13.01 -1.80
C SER A 34 -6.42 -13.06 -0.87
N SER A 35 -6.41 -12.25 0.20
CA SER A 35 -7.54 -12.15 1.13
C SER A 35 -8.79 -11.59 0.45
N ILE A 36 -8.66 -10.59 -0.42
CA ILE A 36 -9.76 -10.05 -1.23
C ILE A 36 -10.35 -11.15 -2.13
N CYS A 37 -9.51 -11.89 -2.86
CA CYS A 37 -9.99 -12.97 -3.73
C CYS A 37 -10.71 -14.08 -2.95
N ILE A 38 -10.18 -14.48 -1.80
CA ILE A 38 -10.83 -15.49 -0.94
C ILE A 38 -12.20 -15.00 -0.47
N LYS A 39 -12.31 -13.74 -0.02
CA LYS A 39 -13.58 -13.16 0.42
C LYS A 39 -14.57 -13.00 -0.72
N ALA A 40 -14.10 -12.64 -1.92
CA ALA A 40 -14.92 -12.52 -3.11
C ALA A 40 -15.50 -13.86 -3.58
N GLY A 41 -14.77 -14.97 -3.38
CA GLY A 41 -15.24 -16.32 -3.68
C GLY A 41 -15.99 -17.02 -2.55
N HIS A 42 -16.19 -16.36 -1.41
CA HIS A 42 -16.82 -16.97 -0.24
C HIS A 42 -18.32 -17.24 -0.49
N LYS A 43 -18.88 -18.26 0.19
CA LYS A 43 -20.28 -18.72 0.03
C LYS A 43 -21.28 -17.57 0.06
N LEU A 44 -21.10 -16.62 0.97
CA LEU A 44 -21.96 -15.44 1.11
C LEU A 44 -21.92 -14.55 -0.14
N ALA A 45 -20.74 -14.26 -0.67
CA ALA A 45 -20.59 -13.44 -1.87
C ALA A 45 -21.24 -14.14 -3.08
N THR A 46 -21.03 -15.46 -3.22
CA THR A 46 -21.66 -16.26 -4.27
C THR A 46 -23.19 -16.30 -4.15
N GLN A 47 -23.71 -16.47 -2.93
CA GLN A 47 -25.14 -16.50 -2.65
C GLN A 47 -25.82 -15.18 -3.03
N HIS A 48 -25.17 -14.05 -2.76
CA HIS A 48 -25.68 -12.73 -3.14
C HIS A 48 -25.28 -12.29 -4.56
N ARG A 49 -24.67 -13.18 -5.36
CA ARG A 49 -24.15 -12.87 -6.71
C ARG A 49 -23.26 -11.63 -6.74
N ALA A 50 -22.55 -11.36 -5.63
CA ALA A 50 -21.67 -10.22 -5.52
C ALA A 50 -20.46 -10.42 -6.45
N ARG A 51 -20.19 -9.44 -7.30
CA ARG A 51 -19.08 -9.48 -8.24
C ARG A 51 -17.99 -8.50 -7.80
N VAL A 52 -16.91 -9.02 -7.24
CA VAL A 52 -15.72 -8.22 -6.90
C VAL A 52 -14.71 -8.37 -8.02
N ILE A 53 -14.61 -7.35 -8.89
CA ILE A 53 -13.61 -7.31 -9.97
C ILE A 53 -12.49 -6.40 -9.51
N VAL A 54 -11.40 -7.00 -9.04
CA VAL A 54 -10.21 -6.26 -8.61
C VAL A 54 -8.99 -6.96 -9.19
N GLN A 55 -8.18 -6.24 -9.94
CA GLN A 55 -6.95 -6.78 -10.52
C GLN A 55 -5.80 -6.70 -9.53
N LYS A 56 -4.93 -7.72 -9.55
CA LYS A 56 -3.71 -7.72 -8.72
C LYS A 56 -2.85 -6.47 -8.92
N SER A 57 -2.77 -5.97 -10.15
CA SER A 57 -2.02 -4.77 -10.52
C SER A 57 -2.55 -3.51 -9.83
N GLU A 58 -3.87 -3.38 -9.71
CA GLU A 58 -4.55 -2.27 -9.04
C GLU A 58 -4.26 -2.30 -7.54
N VAL A 59 -4.43 -3.45 -6.89
CA VAL A 59 -4.11 -3.62 -5.45
C VAL A 59 -2.64 -3.40 -5.18
N THR A 60 -1.77 -3.87 -6.08
CA THR A 60 -0.33 -3.64 -5.97
C THR A 60 -0.02 -2.16 -5.98
N TRP A 61 -0.58 -1.42 -6.94
CA TRP A 61 -0.33 0.01 -7.06
C TRP A 61 -0.92 0.81 -5.90
N LEU A 62 -2.18 0.56 -5.52
CA LEU A 62 -2.83 1.22 -4.38
C LEU A 62 -2.09 0.94 -3.07
N GLY A 63 -1.66 -0.31 -2.86
CA GLY A 63 -0.89 -0.69 -1.69
C GLY A 63 0.46 0.04 -1.63
N THR A 64 1.22 0.06 -2.73
CA THR A 64 2.48 0.80 -2.82
C THR A 64 2.26 2.30 -2.59
N HIS A 65 1.21 2.88 -3.17
CA HIS A 65 0.85 4.28 -2.99
C HIS A 65 0.54 4.59 -1.51
N ALA A 66 -0.22 3.74 -0.83
CA ALA A 66 -0.54 3.90 0.58
C ALA A 66 0.72 3.86 1.47
N PHE A 67 1.63 2.91 1.25
CA PHE A 67 2.90 2.86 1.99
C PHE A 67 3.77 4.09 1.71
N HIS A 68 3.88 4.50 0.44
CA HIS A 68 4.60 5.72 0.08
C HIS A 68 4.03 6.93 0.81
N ALA A 69 2.71 7.16 0.73
CA ALA A 69 2.04 8.29 1.37
C ALA A 69 2.27 8.35 2.90
N VAL A 70 2.26 7.20 3.58
CA VAL A 70 2.54 7.13 5.02
C VAL A 70 4.00 7.49 5.32
N PHE A 71 4.97 6.88 4.62
CA PHE A 71 6.39 7.14 4.86
C PHE A 71 6.83 8.55 4.41
N SER A 72 6.14 9.15 3.44
CA SER A 72 6.43 10.51 2.94
C SER A 72 6.25 11.58 4.01
N ARG A 73 5.54 11.29 5.11
CA ARG A 73 5.40 12.23 6.23
C ARG A 73 6.70 12.41 7.03
N LYS A 74 7.64 11.46 6.94
CA LYS A 74 8.96 11.53 7.58
C LYS A 74 10.05 11.21 6.55
N PRO A 75 10.23 12.08 5.54
CA PRO A 75 11.02 11.75 4.35
C PRO A 75 12.48 11.45 4.67
N HIS A 76 13.06 12.15 5.65
CA HIS A 76 14.46 11.94 6.06
C HIS A 76 14.70 10.54 6.66
N ALA A 77 13.77 10.02 7.46
CA ALA A 77 13.91 8.71 8.09
C ALA A 77 13.73 7.54 7.10
N TYR A 78 13.00 7.75 6.00
CA TYR A 78 12.61 6.70 5.07
C TYR A 78 13.06 6.95 3.62
N ALA A 79 14.01 7.86 3.38
CA ALA A 79 14.40 8.31 2.04
C ALA A 79 14.71 7.16 1.06
N GLY A 80 15.46 6.15 1.52
CA GLY A 80 15.79 4.97 0.72
C GLY A 80 14.56 4.13 0.33
N LEU A 81 13.59 3.99 1.22
CA LEU A 81 12.33 3.29 0.94
C LEU A 81 11.47 4.11 -0.02
N LEU A 82 11.36 5.42 0.23
CA LEU A 82 10.59 6.33 -0.61
C LEU A 82 11.09 6.31 -2.05
N LYS A 83 12.41 6.33 -2.26
CA LYS A 83 12.99 6.21 -3.61
C LYS A 83 12.57 4.91 -4.31
N SER A 84 12.62 3.78 -3.61
CA SER A 84 12.19 2.48 -4.18
C SER A 84 10.69 2.43 -4.46
N LEU A 85 9.85 2.90 -3.55
CA LEU A 85 8.40 2.93 -3.73
C LEU A 85 8.00 3.89 -4.85
N GLN A 86 8.63 5.06 -4.94
CA GLN A 86 8.41 6.03 -6.00
C GLN A 86 8.79 5.46 -7.37
N PHE A 87 9.90 4.72 -7.45
CA PHE A 87 10.28 3.99 -8.67
C PHE A 87 9.19 2.98 -9.06
N ASP A 88 8.74 2.14 -8.11
CA ASP A 88 7.68 1.16 -8.35
C ASP A 88 6.39 1.85 -8.84
N LEU A 89 6.05 3.05 -8.33
CA LEU A 89 4.88 3.84 -8.75
C LEU A 89 5.03 4.50 -10.13
N SER A 90 6.26 4.81 -10.57
CA SER A 90 6.54 5.47 -11.85
C SER A 90 6.48 4.54 -13.07
N LEU A 91 6.39 3.22 -12.85
CA LEU A 91 6.38 2.23 -13.92
C LEU A 91 5.23 2.48 -14.90
N HIS A 92 5.51 2.34 -16.20
CA HIS A 92 4.58 2.66 -17.28
C HIS A 92 3.21 1.99 -17.13
N LYS A 93 3.19 0.71 -16.71
CA LYS A 93 1.98 -0.10 -16.45
C LYS A 93 1.00 0.53 -15.45
N TYR A 94 1.45 1.50 -14.65
CA TYR A 94 0.66 2.13 -13.60
C TYR A 94 0.25 3.58 -13.91
N ARG A 95 0.64 4.14 -15.06
CA ARG A 95 0.31 5.53 -15.43
C ARG A 95 -1.19 5.82 -15.36
N ARG A 96 -2.02 4.88 -15.81
CA ARG A 96 -3.49 5.02 -15.80
C ARG A 96 -4.08 5.00 -14.39
N PHE A 97 -3.46 4.29 -13.44
CA PHE A 97 -4.02 4.07 -12.12
C PHE A 97 -4.05 5.34 -11.27
N LYS A 98 -3.09 6.26 -11.48
CA LYS A 98 -3.10 7.57 -10.82
C LYS A 98 -4.38 8.37 -11.14
N LYS A 99 -4.83 8.33 -12.39
CA LYS A 99 -6.08 9.01 -12.80
C LYS A 99 -7.30 8.20 -12.37
N GLN A 100 -7.29 6.89 -12.61
CA GLN A 100 -8.41 5.99 -12.32
C GLN A 100 -8.80 6.00 -10.83
N PHE A 101 -7.84 6.03 -9.91
CA PHE A 101 -8.09 5.96 -8.48
C PHE A 101 -7.95 7.29 -7.76
N ARG A 102 -7.97 8.42 -8.48
CA ARG A 102 -7.76 9.76 -7.89
C ARG A 102 -8.70 10.04 -6.72
N GLU A 103 -9.98 9.74 -6.87
CA GLU A 103 -11.01 9.96 -5.85
C GLU A 103 -10.81 9.06 -4.63
N VAL A 104 -10.57 7.76 -4.86
CA VAL A 104 -10.27 6.78 -3.80
C VAL A 104 -9.04 7.21 -2.99
N ILE A 105 -8.03 7.76 -3.66
CA ILE A 105 -6.83 8.29 -2.99
C ILE A 105 -7.18 9.53 -2.17
N ALA A 106 -7.94 10.48 -2.73
CA ALA A 106 -8.33 11.70 -2.03
C ALA A 106 -9.11 11.37 -0.75
N GLU A 107 -10.07 10.46 -0.85
CA GLU A 107 -10.84 9.97 0.31
C GLU A 107 -9.93 9.25 1.31
N GLY A 108 -9.11 8.30 0.87
CA GLY A 108 -8.23 7.51 1.74
C GLY A 108 -7.11 8.32 2.43
N LEU A 109 -6.69 9.44 1.83
CA LEU A 109 -5.70 10.34 2.41
C LEU A 109 -6.30 11.37 3.36
N SER A 110 -7.60 11.66 3.27
CA SER A 110 -8.28 12.64 4.14
C SER A 110 -8.10 12.31 5.64
N PRO A 111 -8.27 11.07 6.12
CA PRO A 111 -7.97 10.74 7.51
C PRO A 111 -6.50 10.92 7.89
N LEU A 112 -5.58 10.76 6.93
CA LEU A 112 -4.15 10.95 7.20
C LEU A 112 -3.85 12.43 7.42
N THR A 113 -4.54 13.40 6.83
CA THR A 113 -4.27 14.82 7.10
C THR A 113 -4.59 15.19 8.54
N LEU A 114 -5.62 14.57 9.13
CA LEU A 114 -6.02 14.77 10.52
C LEU A 114 -5.06 14.15 11.54
N LEU A 115 -4.27 13.16 11.11
CA LEU A 115 -3.37 12.46 11.99
C LEU A 115 -1.96 13.09 11.94
N CYS A 116 -1.68 13.96 12.90
CA CYS A 116 -0.33 14.48 13.16
C CYS A 116 0.55 13.38 13.78
N PHE A 117 1.64 13.02 13.11
CA PHE A 117 2.67 12.11 13.61
C PHE A 117 4.05 12.66 13.26
#